data_AF-A0A2P9D9N5-F1
#
_entry.id   AF-A0A2P9D9N5-F1
#
_cell.length_a   1.000
_cell.length_b   1.000
_cell.length_c   1.000
_cell.angle_alpha   90.00
_cell.angle_beta   90.00
_cell.angle_gamma   90.00
#
_symmetry.space_group_name_H-M   'P 1'
#
loop_
_entity.id
_entity.type
_entity.pdbx_description
1 polymer ?
#
loop_
_entity_poly.entity_id
_entity_poly.type
_entity_poly.pdbx_seq_one_letter_code
_entity_poly.pdbx_strand_id
1 'polypeptide(L)'
;MKQHYTKILLFSLPLNILLSLYAHNKSKPYLTPHHTPTTTPRVLSEKDIKSSIRDNDADIKSVKENFDRQTSQRFEEYDERMKEKRQKRKEERDKNIQEIIEKDKRDKSLAEKIEKGCLKCGCALGGGVLPVWGLISGIWYAILSQHATKLATEAGIKKGLQVGLEKVTEIVTRNMKFTTLEIPPIEKLKVLTTGISGDNVTLRGIFECIHSNKGGLGKAGNYDLFLENVKTMVQKPLTQFSSEYPQDVAAVANAVAEGEAAEFTAKTGLLSNTIIASVVTILVIVLVMVIIYLVLRYRRKKKMHKKAQYTKLLNQ
;
A
#
# COMPACT_ATOMS: atom_id res chain seq x y z
N MET A 1 21.06 -12.11 -2.23
CA MET A 1 21.39 -10.68 -2.46
C MET A 1 21.33 -10.18 -3.92
N LYS A 2 21.02 -10.99 -4.95
CA LYS A 2 21.05 -10.53 -6.36
C LYS A 2 19.69 -10.12 -6.98
N GLN A 3 18.55 -10.36 -6.32
CA GLN A 3 17.22 -10.06 -6.90
C GLN A 3 16.61 -8.71 -6.47
N HIS A 4 17.15 -8.05 -5.44
CA HIS A 4 16.66 -6.74 -4.99
C HIS A 4 17.21 -5.58 -5.83
N TYR A 5 18.28 -5.80 -6.60
CA TYR A 5 18.87 -4.76 -7.44
C TYR A 5 17.99 -4.45 -8.66
N THR A 6 17.35 -5.47 -9.26
CA THR A 6 16.51 -5.33 -10.46
C THR A 6 15.21 -4.57 -10.17
N LYS A 7 14.61 -4.75 -8.98
CA LYS A 7 13.39 -4.01 -8.55
C LYS A 7 13.67 -2.52 -8.24
N ILE A 8 14.86 -2.20 -7.73
CA ILE A 8 15.26 -0.81 -7.47
C ILE A 8 15.55 -0.07 -8.79
N LEU A 9 16.11 -0.78 -9.78
CA LEU A 9 16.44 -0.24 -11.11
C LEU A 9 15.19 0.03 -11.97
N LEU A 10 14.15 -0.81 -11.86
CA LEU A 10 12.87 -0.59 -12.55
C LEU A 10 12.08 0.63 -12.03
N PHE A 11 12.30 1.03 -10.77
CA PHE A 11 11.64 2.20 -10.18
C PHE A 11 12.35 3.54 -10.45
N SER A 12 13.64 3.51 -10.79
CA SER A 12 14.41 4.74 -11.06
C SER A 12 14.17 5.30 -12.47
N LEU A 13 13.90 4.42 -13.44
CA LEU A 13 13.57 4.78 -14.83
C LEU A 13 12.35 5.72 -14.96
N PRO A 14 11.16 5.41 -14.40
CA PRO A 14 10.01 6.30 -14.50
C PRO A 14 10.19 7.61 -13.71
N LEU A 15 10.92 7.59 -12.58
CA LEU A 15 11.20 8.79 -11.79
C LEU A 15 12.13 9.78 -12.52
N ASN A 16 13.12 9.30 -13.27
CA ASN A 16 14.00 10.15 -14.07
C ASN A 16 13.27 10.78 -15.27
N ILE A 17 12.34 10.04 -15.88
CA ILE A 17 11.50 10.56 -16.97
C ILE A 17 10.60 11.69 -16.45
N LEU A 18 9.99 11.52 -15.27
CA LEU A 18 9.15 12.55 -14.63
C LEU A 18 9.96 13.81 -14.25
N LEU A 19 11.22 13.64 -13.81
CA LEU A 19 12.11 14.74 -13.46
C LEU A 19 12.59 15.51 -14.71
N SER A 20 12.81 14.81 -15.83
CA SER A 20 13.19 15.42 -17.11
C SER A 20 12.05 16.26 -17.72
N LEU A 21 10.80 15.80 -17.61
CA LEU A 21 9.61 16.52 -18.09
C LEU A 21 9.30 17.77 -17.24
N TYR A 22 9.62 17.75 -15.95
CA TYR A 22 9.44 18.92 -15.07
C TYR A 22 10.51 20.00 -15.28
N ALA A 23 11.71 19.63 -15.74
CA ALA A 23 12.82 20.55 -16.00
C ALA A 23 12.63 21.39 -17.28
N HIS A 24 11.87 20.91 -18.27
CA HIS A 24 11.67 21.60 -19.55
C HIS A 24 10.61 22.72 -19.55
N ASN A 25 9.92 22.98 -18.44
CA ASN A 25 8.81 23.95 -18.39
C ASN A 25 9.16 25.28 -17.67
N LYS A 26 10.44 25.65 -17.59
CA LYS A 26 10.86 26.96 -17.05
C LYS A 26 12.02 27.57 -17.85
N SER A 27 11.69 28.15 -19.00
CA SER A 27 12.53 29.19 -19.61
C SER A 27 11.66 30.21 -20.32
N LYS A 28 11.27 31.28 -19.60
CA LYS A 28 10.92 32.55 -20.24
C LYS A 28 12.23 33.35 -20.40
N PRO A 29 12.72 33.62 -21.61
CA PRO A 29 13.85 34.51 -21.79
C PRO A 29 13.38 35.95 -21.53
N TYR A 30 13.81 36.53 -20.42
CA TYR A 30 13.73 37.97 -20.20
C TYR A 30 14.89 38.60 -20.98
N LEU A 31 14.56 39.26 -22.09
CA LEU A 31 15.45 40.18 -22.80
C LEU A 31 15.84 41.31 -21.85
N THR A 32 17.12 41.36 -21.46
CA THR A 32 17.74 42.48 -20.77
C THR A 32 17.94 43.63 -21.76
N PRO A 33 17.32 44.80 -21.56
CA PRO A 33 17.68 46.00 -22.30
C PRO A 33 19.02 46.50 -21.76
N HIS A 34 20.06 46.47 -22.59
CA HIS A 34 21.31 47.17 -22.31
C HIS A 34 21.06 48.67 -22.39
N HIS A 35 20.89 49.34 -21.25
CA HIS A 35 21.09 50.78 -21.18
C HIS A 35 22.59 51.06 -21.07
N THR A 36 23.15 51.59 -22.15
CA THR A 36 24.46 52.25 -22.18
C THR A 36 24.42 53.42 -21.20
N PRO A 37 25.27 53.46 -20.14
CA PRO A 37 25.40 54.65 -19.34
C PRO A 37 26.16 55.68 -20.17
N THR A 38 25.47 56.69 -20.68
CA THR A 38 26.14 57.93 -21.11
C THR A 38 26.50 58.71 -19.86
N THR A 39 27.60 58.31 -19.22
CA THR A 39 28.27 59.15 -18.22
C THR A 39 28.97 60.27 -18.97
N THR A 40 28.25 61.33 -19.33
CA THR A 40 28.88 62.65 -19.47
C THR A 40 29.37 63.03 -18.08
N PRO A 41 30.68 63.09 -17.83
CA PRO A 41 31.14 63.66 -16.59
C PRO A 41 30.85 65.16 -16.70
N ARG A 42 29.91 65.65 -15.89
CA ARG A 42 29.90 67.08 -15.54
C ARG A 42 31.15 67.33 -14.71
N VAL A 43 32.31 67.37 -15.38
CA VAL A 43 33.52 67.95 -14.81
C VAL A 43 33.21 69.44 -14.74
N LEU A 44 32.88 69.92 -13.54
CA LEU A 44 32.97 71.33 -13.24
C LEU A 44 34.44 71.70 -13.43
N SER A 45 34.77 72.23 -14.60
CA SER A 45 36.03 72.92 -14.84
C SER A 45 36.04 74.10 -13.89
N GLU A 46 36.82 73.97 -12.81
CA GLU A 46 37.16 75.06 -11.91
C GLU A 46 37.97 76.06 -12.74
N LYS A 47 37.28 77.07 -13.30
CA LYS A 47 37.93 78.23 -13.89
C LYS A 47 38.25 79.17 -12.74
N ASP A 48 39.51 79.54 -12.62
CA ASP A 48 39.98 80.58 -11.69
C ASP A 48 39.31 81.92 -12.03
N ILE A 49 38.15 82.17 -11.42
CA ILE A 49 37.55 83.49 -11.39
C ILE A 49 38.39 84.30 -10.42
N LYS A 50 39.28 85.13 -10.96
CA LYS A 50 39.94 86.23 -10.23
C LYS A 50 38.85 86.95 -9.43
N SER A 51 38.88 86.84 -8.10
CA SER A 51 37.90 87.43 -7.21
C SER A 51 37.87 88.94 -7.45
N SER A 52 36.88 89.40 -8.22
CA SER A 52 36.63 90.83 -8.34
C SER A 52 36.20 91.29 -6.95
N ILE A 53 36.89 92.29 -6.42
CA ILE A 53 36.66 92.97 -5.16
C ILE A 53 35.19 93.46 -5.10
N ARG A 54 34.26 92.55 -4.79
CA ARG A 54 32.81 92.75 -4.58
C ARG A 54 32.30 91.80 -3.48
N ASP A 55 33.18 91.42 -2.56
CA ASP A 55 32.79 90.63 -1.38
C ASP A 55 32.20 91.50 -0.26
N ASN A 56 32.22 92.84 -0.42
CA ASN A 56 31.79 93.81 0.59
C ASN A 56 30.55 94.62 0.20
N ASP A 57 29.90 94.35 -0.94
CA ASP A 57 28.59 94.94 -1.22
C ASP A 57 27.56 94.33 -0.26
N ALA A 58 26.90 95.18 0.53
CA ALA A 58 25.92 94.77 1.53
C ALA A 58 24.84 93.85 0.93
N ASP A 59 24.46 94.10 -0.33
CA ASP A 59 23.49 93.29 -1.06
C ASP A 59 24.00 91.88 -1.38
N ILE A 60 25.24 91.73 -1.86
CA ILE A 60 25.84 90.43 -2.17
C ILE A 60 26.02 89.59 -0.90
N LYS A 61 26.41 90.22 0.21
CA LYS A 61 26.54 89.55 1.51
C LYS A 61 25.19 89.04 2.01
N SER A 62 24.14 89.84 1.86
CA SER A 62 22.77 89.44 2.25
C SER A 62 22.26 88.25 1.44
N VAL A 63 22.53 88.19 0.13
CA VAL A 63 22.12 87.08 -0.75
C VAL A 63 22.88 85.80 -0.41
N LYS A 64 24.19 85.91 -0.16
CA LYS A 64 25.04 84.78 0.26
C LYS A 64 24.58 84.19 1.59
N GLU A 65 24.37 85.02 2.61
CA GLU A 65 23.87 84.58 3.92
C GLU A 65 22.48 83.93 3.81
N ASN A 66 21.61 84.45 2.92
CA ASN A 66 20.29 83.87 2.69
C ASN A 66 20.37 82.51 1.98
N PHE A 67 21.30 82.36 1.03
CA PHE A 67 21.55 81.11 0.33
C PHE A 67 22.16 80.07 1.27
N ASP A 68 23.16 80.43 2.06
CA ASP A 68 23.78 79.55 3.07
C ASP A 68 22.73 79.10 4.11
N ARG A 69 21.89 80.03 4.60
CA ARG A 69 20.79 79.71 5.52
C ARG A 69 19.77 78.75 4.92
N GLN A 70 19.32 78.99 3.69
CA GLN A 70 18.39 78.08 2.99
C GLN A 70 19.03 76.72 2.70
N THR A 71 20.32 76.70 2.36
CA THR A 71 21.05 75.47 2.05
C THR A 71 21.24 74.62 3.31
N SER A 72 21.59 75.24 4.44
CA SER A 72 21.65 74.57 5.76
C SER A 72 20.32 73.94 6.15
N GLN A 73 19.20 74.65 5.98
CA GLN A 73 17.86 74.09 6.26
C GLN A 73 17.55 72.87 5.40
N ARG A 74 17.87 72.90 4.09
CA ARG A 74 17.66 71.74 3.22
C ARG A 74 18.53 70.55 3.59
N PHE A 75 19.76 70.79 4.07
CA PHE A 75 20.64 69.73 4.55
C PHE A 75 20.09 69.08 5.82
N GLU A 76 19.62 69.85 6.79
CA GLU A 76 18.94 69.31 7.98
C GLU A 76 17.67 68.53 7.63
N GLU A 77 16.80 69.08 6.78
CA GLU A 77 15.60 68.37 6.30
C GLU A 77 15.93 67.09 5.51
N TYR A 78 17.04 67.10 4.75
CA TYR A 78 17.50 65.91 4.04
C TYR A 78 18.04 64.87 5.02
N ASP A 79 18.83 65.27 6.01
CA ASP A 79 19.38 64.38 7.03
C ASP A 79 18.29 63.76 7.90
N GLU A 80 17.30 64.54 8.33
CA GLU A 80 16.16 64.02 9.08
C GLU A 80 15.33 63.02 8.25
N ARG A 81 15.03 63.34 6.97
CA ARG A 81 14.39 62.36 6.07
C ARG A 81 15.25 61.12 5.85
N MET A 82 16.58 61.26 5.82
CA MET A 82 17.48 60.13 5.65
C MET A 82 17.56 59.26 6.91
N LYS A 83 17.56 59.85 8.11
CA LYS A 83 17.46 59.13 9.38
C LYS A 83 16.15 58.35 9.44
N GLU A 84 15.02 58.98 9.13
CA GLU A 84 13.70 58.31 9.16
C GLU A 84 13.63 57.13 8.18
N LYS A 85 14.13 57.30 6.95
CA LYS A 85 14.22 56.21 5.96
C LYS A 85 15.14 55.08 6.40
N ARG A 86 16.28 55.39 7.02
CA ARG A 86 17.20 54.38 7.58
C ARG A 86 16.55 53.61 8.72
N GLN A 87 15.82 54.30 9.59
CA GLN A 87 15.08 53.69 10.71
C GLN A 87 14.03 52.71 10.19
N LYS A 88 13.16 53.14 9.26
CA LYS A 88 12.13 52.28 8.64
C LYS A 88 12.71 51.02 8.02
N ARG A 89 13.82 51.13 7.26
CA ARG A 89 14.48 49.97 6.64
C ARG A 89 15.19 49.06 7.63
N LYS A 90 15.57 49.56 8.81
CA LYS A 90 16.13 48.76 9.89
C LYS A 90 15.03 47.96 10.58
N GLU A 91 13.93 48.62 10.93
CA GLU A 91 12.74 47.98 11.51
C GLU A 91 12.13 46.93 10.58
N GLU A 92 12.03 47.23 9.28
CA GLU A 92 11.53 46.28 8.28
C GLU A 92 12.45 45.05 8.14
N ARG A 93 13.77 45.23 8.22
CA ARG A 93 14.71 44.10 8.24
C ARG A 93 14.58 43.28 9.51
N ASP A 94 14.52 43.92 10.68
CA ASP A 94 14.42 43.22 11.96
C ASP A 94 13.11 42.41 12.04
N LYS A 95 11.99 42.96 11.54
CA LYS A 95 10.71 42.27 11.42
C LYS A 95 10.79 41.05 10.50
N ASN A 96 11.39 41.20 9.31
CA ASN A 96 11.59 40.08 8.38
C ASN A 96 12.50 38.99 8.96
N ILE A 97 13.54 39.37 9.71
CA ILE A 97 14.44 38.43 10.39
C ILE A 97 13.68 37.64 11.46
N GLN A 98 12.87 38.31 12.30
CA GLN A 98 12.03 37.63 13.28
C GLN A 98 11.07 36.62 12.64
N GLU A 99 10.40 37.00 11.55
CA GLU A 99 9.48 36.08 10.85
C GLU A 99 10.20 34.83 10.31
N ILE A 100 11.41 34.99 9.77
CA ILE A 100 12.24 33.87 9.29
C ILE A 100 12.62 32.94 10.44
N ILE A 101 13.01 33.50 11.60
CA ILE A 101 13.40 32.72 12.79
C ILE A 101 12.20 31.92 13.31
N GLU A 102 11.03 32.55 13.45
CA GLU A 102 9.81 31.86 13.90
C GLU A 102 9.42 30.74 12.94
N LYS A 103 9.48 30.99 11.62
CA LYS A 103 9.19 29.99 10.60
C LYS A 103 10.17 28.81 10.65
N ASP A 104 11.46 29.07 10.87
CA ASP A 104 12.47 28.01 11.07
C ASP A 104 12.17 27.18 12.33
N LYS A 105 11.79 27.84 13.44
CA LYS A 105 11.44 27.17 14.70
C LYS A 105 10.22 26.25 14.54
N ARG A 106 9.18 26.67 13.80
CA ARG A 106 8.01 25.83 13.47
C ARG A 106 8.36 24.65 12.57
N ASP A 107 9.12 24.89 11.50
CA ASP A 107 9.56 23.82 10.59
C ASP A 107 10.43 22.78 11.33
N LYS A 108 11.33 23.22 12.22
CA LYS A 108 12.20 22.35 13.01
C LYS A 108 11.42 21.50 14.02
N SER A 109 10.43 22.08 14.70
CA SER A 109 9.59 21.33 15.64
C SER A 109 8.66 20.32 14.96
N LEU A 110 8.11 20.64 13.79
CA LEU A 110 7.36 19.68 12.96
C LEU A 110 8.23 18.52 12.52
N ALA A 111 9.44 18.81 12.04
CA ALA A 111 10.41 17.79 11.67
C ALA A 111 10.79 16.87 12.83
N GLU A 112 11.08 17.43 14.01
CA GLU A 112 11.44 16.63 15.19
C GLU A 112 10.27 15.75 15.67
N LYS A 113 9.04 16.25 15.59
CA LYS A 113 7.83 15.46 15.88
C LYS A 113 7.64 14.31 14.90
N ILE A 114 7.89 14.54 13.61
CA ILE A 114 7.81 13.49 12.57
C ILE A 114 8.94 12.47 12.76
N GLU A 115 10.17 12.88 13.07
CA GLU A 115 11.30 11.98 13.37
C GLU A 115 11.03 11.14 14.63
N LYS A 116 10.57 11.75 15.74
CA LYS A 116 10.17 11.03 16.96
C LYS A 116 8.98 10.10 16.72
N GLY A 117 8.01 10.51 15.90
CA GLY A 117 6.89 9.67 15.49
C GLY A 117 7.34 8.46 14.66
N CYS A 118 8.24 8.67 13.70
CA CYS A 118 8.80 7.62 12.86
C CYS A 118 9.69 6.66 13.67
N LEU A 119 10.46 7.16 14.65
CA LEU A 119 11.27 6.32 15.54
C LEU A 119 10.38 5.49 16.48
N LYS A 120 9.29 6.07 17.01
CA LYS A 120 8.28 5.33 17.80
C LYS A 120 7.55 4.29 16.97
N CYS A 121 7.15 4.60 15.73
CA CYS A 121 6.56 3.62 14.82
C CYS A 121 7.56 2.53 14.43
N GLY A 122 8.83 2.87 14.20
CA GLY A 122 9.90 1.93 13.89
C GLY A 122 10.22 0.98 15.06
N CYS A 123 10.24 1.49 16.30
CA CYS A 123 10.41 0.65 17.49
C CYS A 123 9.15 -0.17 17.83
N ALA A 124 7.95 0.35 17.58
CA ALA A 124 6.70 -0.41 17.73
C ALA A 124 6.62 -1.56 16.72
N LEU A 125 6.97 -1.30 15.46
CA LEU A 125 7.02 -2.32 14.39
C LEU A 125 8.20 -3.29 14.56
N GLY A 126 9.35 -2.82 15.06
CA GLY A 126 10.58 -3.61 15.15
C GLY A 126 10.82 -4.37 16.46
N GLY A 127 10.21 -3.97 17.58
CA GLY A 127 10.55 -4.49 18.91
C GLY A 127 9.42 -5.09 19.74
N GLY A 128 8.16 -4.70 19.54
CA GLY A 128 7.06 -5.12 20.43
C GLY A 128 5.93 -5.90 19.76
N VAL A 129 5.61 -5.61 18.49
CA VAL A 129 4.44 -6.19 17.81
C VAL A 129 4.78 -7.52 17.13
N LEU A 130 5.99 -7.69 16.59
CA LEU A 130 6.41 -8.92 15.89
C LEU A 130 6.27 -10.21 16.70
N PRO A 131 6.68 -10.29 17.99
CA PRO A 131 6.58 -11.54 18.75
C PRO A 131 5.13 -11.90 19.09
N VAL A 132 4.34 -10.90 19.48
CA VAL A 132 2.95 -11.10 19.92
C VAL A 132 2.03 -11.38 18.72
N TRP A 133 2.21 -10.68 17.60
CA TRP A 133 1.48 -10.99 16.37
C TRP A 133 1.91 -12.32 15.76
N GLY A 134 3.17 -12.74 15.89
CA GLY A 134 3.62 -14.07 15.47
C GLY A 134 2.90 -15.20 16.22
N LEU A 135 2.74 -15.07 17.54
CA LEU A 135 2.02 -16.03 18.38
C LEU A 135 0.50 -16.03 18.11
N ILE A 136 -0.13 -14.85 18.05
CA ILE A 136 -1.58 -14.75 17.83
C ILE A 136 -1.95 -15.21 16.41
N SER A 137 -1.16 -14.84 15.40
CA SER A 137 -1.40 -15.29 14.03
C SER A 137 -1.21 -16.80 13.92
N GLY A 138 -0.17 -17.39 14.51
CA GLY A 138 0.07 -18.83 14.49
C GLY A 138 -1.10 -19.65 15.05
N ILE A 139 -1.65 -19.23 16.20
CA ILE A 139 -2.81 -19.89 16.82
C ILE A 139 -4.06 -19.74 15.93
N TRP A 140 -4.29 -18.57 15.35
CA TRP A 140 -5.43 -18.35 14.45
C TRP A 140 -5.32 -19.16 13.17
N TYR A 141 -4.12 -19.26 12.57
CA TYR A 141 -3.86 -20.09 11.40
C TYR A 141 -4.08 -21.58 11.70
N ALA A 142 -3.69 -22.07 12.88
CA ALA A 142 -3.93 -23.45 13.30
C ALA A 142 -5.43 -23.75 13.45
N ILE A 143 -6.19 -22.85 14.09
CA ILE A 143 -7.64 -23.02 14.25
C ILE A 143 -8.35 -22.96 12.89
N LEU A 144 -7.97 -21.99 12.05
CA LEU A 144 -8.58 -21.82 10.73
C LEU A 144 -8.28 -23.01 9.80
N SER A 145 -7.04 -23.52 9.82
CA SER A 145 -6.67 -24.69 9.03
C SER A 145 -7.44 -25.93 9.47
N GLN A 146 -7.58 -26.17 10.78
CA GLN A 146 -8.41 -27.27 11.30
C GLN A 146 -9.90 -27.14 10.93
N HIS A 147 -10.43 -25.91 10.93
CA HIS A 147 -11.81 -25.67 10.53
C HIS A 147 -12.01 -25.88 9.02
N ALA A 148 -11.06 -25.41 8.21
CA ALA A 148 -11.07 -25.60 6.76
C ALA A 148 -10.97 -27.09 6.39
N THR A 149 -10.11 -27.86 7.07
CA THR A 149 -10.01 -29.31 6.85
C THR A 149 -11.31 -30.03 7.17
N LYS A 150 -12.01 -29.65 8.25
CA LYS A 150 -13.31 -30.26 8.61
C LYS A 150 -14.40 -29.97 7.58
N LEU A 151 -14.51 -28.72 7.14
CA LEU A 151 -15.48 -28.36 6.10
C LEU A 151 -15.19 -29.06 4.77
N ALA A 152 -13.91 -29.15 4.41
CA ALA A 152 -13.51 -29.83 3.18
C ALA A 152 -13.82 -31.33 3.23
N THR A 153 -13.53 -32.02 4.33
CA THR A 153 -13.88 -33.44 4.47
C THR A 153 -15.39 -33.64 4.46
N GLU A 154 -16.19 -32.77 5.09
CA GLU A 154 -17.66 -32.81 5.00
C GLU A 154 -18.17 -32.64 3.56
N ALA A 155 -17.59 -31.72 2.79
CA ALA A 155 -17.92 -31.51 1.39
C ALA A 155 -17.51 -32.72 0.50
N GLY A 156 -16.32 -33.26 0.73
CA GLY A 156 -15.81 -34.48 0.12
C GLY A 156 -16.72 -35.68 0.37
N ILE A 157 -17.10 -35.91 1.63
CA ILE A 157 -18.03 -36.97 2.04
C ILE A 157 -19.37 -36.82 1.31
N LYS A 158 -19.93 -35.60 1.29
CA LYS A 158 -21.23 -35.35 0.63
C LYS A 158 -21.18 -35.67 -0.87
N LYS A 159 -20.13 -35.24 -1.57
CA LYS A 159 -19.95 -35.46 -3.00
C LYS A 159 -19.65 -36.94 -3.32
N GLY A 160 -18.76 -37.55 -2.54
CA GLY A 160 -18.42 -38.97 -2.64
C GLY A 160 -19.62 -39.88 -2.39
N LEU A 161 -20.46 -39.55 -1.41
CA LEU A 161 -21.67 -40.32 -1.12
C LEU A 161 -22.69 -40.23 -2.26
N GLN A 162 -22.88 -39.07 -2.85
CA GLN A 162 -23.77 -38.90 -3.99
C GLN A 162 -23.34 -39.79 -5.16
N VAL A 163 -22.08 -39.69 -5.58
CA VAL A 163 -21.52 -40.50 -6.67
C VAL A 163 -21.53 -41.99 -6.30
N GLY A 164 -21.22 -42.33 -5.05
CA GLY A 164 -21.20 -43.72 -4.59
C GLY A 164 -22.58 -44.37 -4.58
N LEU A 165 -23.63 -43.65 -4.19
CA LEU A 165 -25.00 -44.15 -4.28
C LEU A 165 -25.44 -44.39 -5.72
N GLU A 166 -25.10 -43.48 -6.64
CA GLU A 166 -25.33 -43.67 -8.07
C GLU A 166 -24.61 -44.92 -8.58
N LYS A 167 -23.32 -45.09 -8.24
CA LYS A 167 -22.55 -46.29 -8.61
C LYS A 167 -23.07 -47.58 -8.00
N VAL A 168 -23.56 -47.57 -6.77
CA VAL A 168 -24.23 -48.74 -6.17
C VAL A 168 -25.42 -49.17 -7.01
N THR A 169 -26.28 -48.23 -7.41
CA THR A 169 -27.45 -48.56 -8.24
C THR A 169 -27.05 -49.08 -9.63
N GLU A 170 -26.03 -48.49 -10.26
CA GLU A 170 -25.49 -48.96 -11.54
C GLU A 170 -24.92 -50.38 -11.45
N ILE A 171 -24.12 -50.67 -10.41
CA ILE A 171 -23.52 -51.98 -10.20
C ILE A 171 -24.59 -53.05 -9.99
N VAL A 172 -25.57 -52.78 -9.11
CA VAL A 172 -26.64 -53.75 -8.86
C VAL A 172 -27.46 -54.01 -10.13
N THR A 173 -27.76 -52.95 -10.90
CA THR A 173 -28.45 -53.08 -12.20
C THR A 173 -27.65 -53.88 -13.22
N ARG A 174 -26.33 -53.65 -13.30
CA ARG A 174 -25.41 -54.34 -14.22
C ARG A 174 -25.34 -55.84 -13.95
N ASN A 175 -25.43 -56.23 -12.68
CA ASN A 175 -25.38 -57.63 -12.26
C ASN A 175 -26.71 -58.38 -12.44
N MET A 176 -27.83 -57.65 -12.51
CA MET A 176 -29.18 -58.21 -12.55
C MET A 176 -29.89 -58.01 -13.90
N LYS A 177 -29.13 -57.89 -15.00
CA LYS A 177 -29.61 -57.59 -16.38
C LYS A 177 -30.77 -58.44 -16.92
N PHE A 178 -31.17 -59.51 -16.24
CA PHE A 178 -32.20 -60.46 -16.70
C PHE A 178 -33.50 -60.44 -15.88
N THR A 179 -33.62 -59.58 -14.87
CA THR A 179 -34.79 -59.55 -13.96
C THR A 179 -35.35 -58.13 -13.83
N THR A 180 -36.68 -57.99 -13.76
CA THR A 180 -37.32 -56.71 -13.41
C THR A 180 -36.96 -56.34 -11.97
N LEU A 181 -36.08 -55.34 -11.81
CA LEU A 181 -35.55 -54.89 -10.53
C LEU A 181 -36.23 -53.59 -10.09
N GLU A 182 -36.86 -53.60 -8.92
CA GLU A 182 -37.23 -52.36 -8.23
C GLU A 182 -35.99 -51.81 -7.51
N ILE A 183 -35.49 -50.67 -7.96
CA ILE A 183 -34.35 -49.99 -7.35
C ILE A 183 -34.90 -48.95 -6.36
N PRO A 184 -34.43 -48.94 -5.10
CA PRO A 184 -34.82 -47.89 -4.17
C PRO A 184 -34.39 -46.50 -4.68
N PRO A 185 -35.25 -45.47 -4.56
CA PRO A 185 -34.84 -44.11 -4.92
C PRO A 185 -33.63 -43.67 -4.07
N ILE A 186 -32.74 -42.88 -4.68
CA ILE A 186 -31.48 -42.42 -4.07
C ILE A 186 -31.74 -41.71 -2.73
N GLU A 187 -32.86 -41.01 -2.58
CA GLU A 187 -33.26 -40.36 -1.33
C GLU A 187 -33.42 -41.35 -0.18
N LYS A 188 -34.05 -42.51 -0.41
CA LYS A 188 -34.15 -43.58 0.60
C LYS A 188 -32.79 -44.19 0.90
N LEU A 189 -31.96 -44.43 -0.11
CA LEU A 189 -30.60 -44.94 0.08
C LEU A 189 -29.73 -43.96 0.89
N LYS A 190 -29.91 -42.65 0.69
CA LYS A 190 -29.22 -41.61 1.45
C LYS A 190 -29.54 -41.68 2.94
N VAL A 191 -30.80 -41.98 3.29
CA VAL A 191 -31.22 -42.22 4.69
C VAL A 191 -30.54 -43.46 5.27
N LEU A 192 -30.33 -44.53 4.48
CA LEU A 192 -29.61 -45.71 4.96
C LEU A 192 -28.13 -45.46 5.21
N THR A 193 -27.56 -44.47 4.52
CA THR A 193 -26.16 -44.08 4.69
C THR A 193 -25.95 -43.00 5.75
N THR A 194 -26.99 -42.58 6.48
CA THR A 194 -26.84 -41.62 7.59
C THR A 194 -26.01 -42.27 8.70
N GLY A 195 -24.75 -41.86 8.84
CA GLY A 195 -23.80 -42.44 9.79
C GLY A 195 -22.46 -42.84 9.16
N ILE A 196 -22.40 -42.96 7.83
CA ILE A 196 -21.12 -43.12 7.14
C ILE A 196 -20.30 -41.84 7.30
N SER A 197 -19.07 -41.96 7.77
CA SER A 197 -18.20 -40.81 8.06
C SER A 197 -16.73 -41.17 7.89
N GLY A 198 -15.94 -40.14 7.56
CA GLY A 198 -14.49 -40.24 7.40
C GLY A 198 -14.08 -41.25 6.34
N ASP A 199 -13.04 -42.04 6.65
CA ASP A 199 -12.38 -42.98 5.74
C ASP A 199 -13.31 -44.12 5.25
N ASN A 200 -14.49 -44.25 5.84
CA ASN A 200 -15.48 -45.26 5.45
C ASN A 200 -16.26 -44.89 4.19
N VAL A 201 -16.14 -43.67 3.65
CA VAL A 201 -16.77 -43.25 2.39
C VAL A 201 -16.02 -43.84 1.19
N THR A 202 -16.04 -45.16 1.12
CA THR A 202 -15.58 -45.95 -0.01
C THR A 202 -16.79 -46.63 -0.63
N LEU A 203 -16.69 -47.05 -1.89
CA LEU A 203 -17.78 -47.76 -2.55
C LEU A 203 -18.22 -49.00 -1.74
N ARG A 204 -17.27 -49.75 -1.17
CA ARG A 204 -17.57 -50.91 -0.31
C ARG A 204 -18.19 -50.50 1.03
N GLY A 205 -17.68 -49.45 1.67
CA GLY A 205 -18.26 -48.92 2.91
C GLY A 205 -19.71 -48.47 2.72
N ILE A 206 -20.05 -47.93 1.55
CA ILE A 206 -21.44 -47.59 1.19
C ILE A 206 -22.30 -48.86 1.08
N PHE A 207 -21.82 -49.92 0.42
CA PHE A 207 -22.51 -51.22 0.38
C PHE A 207 -22.71 -51.82 1.80
N GLU A 208 -21.68 -51.77 2.65
CA GLU A 208 -21.72 -52.24 4.04
C GLU A 208 -22.72 -51.46 4.89
N CYS A 209 -22.78 -50.14 4.70
CA CYS A 209 -23.73 -49.27 5.41
C CYS A 209 -25.18 -49.56 5.00
N ILE A 210 -25.43 -49.72 3.70
CA ILE A 210 -26.75 -50.11 3.17
C ILE A 210 -27.16 -51.49 3.70
N HIS A 211 -26.22 -52.45 3.72
CA HIS A 211 -26.50 -53.80 4.24
C HIS A 211 -26.87 -53.79 5.73
N SER A 212 -26.12 -53.03 6.53
CA SER A 212 -26.35 -52.91 7.98
C SER A 212 -27.68 -52.23 8.30
N ASN A 213 -28.06 -51.20 7.54
CA ASN A 213 -29.25 -50.40 7.79
C ASN A 213 -30.48 -50.86 6.99
N LYS A 214 -30.45 -52.05 6.37
CA LYS A 214 -31.50 -52.58 5.48
C LYS A 214 -32.94 -52.48 6.01
N GLY A 215 -33.14 -52.47 7.33
CA GLY A 215 -34.46 -52.29 7.97
C GLY A 215 -35.13 -50.93 7.70
N GLY A 216 -34.37 -49.91 7.27
CA GLY A 216 -34.89 -48.58 6.94
C GLY A 216 -35.66 -48.49 5.61
N LEU A 217 -35.64 -49.54 4.78
CA LEU A 217 -36.31 -49.56 3.46
C LEU A 217 -37.82 -49.87 3.52
N GLY A 218 -38.35 -50.23 4.69
CA GLY A 218 -39.75 -50.69 4.84
C GLY A 218 -39.89 -52.21 4.56
N LYS A 219 -41.13 -52.72 4.54
CA LYS A 219 -41.41 -54.17 4.43
C LYS A 219 -40.66 -54.81 3.25
N ALA A 220 -39.99 -55.92 3.55
CA ALA A 220 -39.00 -56.64 2.72
C ALA A 220 -39.37 -56.81 1.22
N GLY A 221 -40.66 -57.05 0.90
CA GLY A 221 -41.05 -57.57 -0.42
C GLY A 221 -40.74 -56.75 -1.69
N ASN A 222 -40.46 -55.44 -1.62
CA ASN A 222 -40.24 -54.62 -2.82
C ASN A 222 -38.75 -54.50 -3.23
N TYR A 223 -37.81 -54.63 -2.28
CA TYR A 223 -36.38 -54.41 -2.55
C TYR A 223 -35.50 -55.61 -2.19
N ASP A 224 -36.10 -56.78 -1.97
CA ASP A 224 -35.38 -58.00 -1.57
C ASP A 224 -34.26 -58.37 -2.55
N LEU A 225 -34.54 -58.34 -3.85
CA LEU A 225 -33.53 -58.64 -4.88
C LEU A 225 -32.34 -57.66 -4.84
N PHE A 226 -32.62 -56.37 -4.58
CA PHE A 226 -31.58 -55.36 -4.41
C PHE A 226 -30.73 -55.63 -3.16
N LEU A 227 -31.37 -55.94 -2.03
CA LEU A 227 -30.69 -56.23 -0.77
C LEU A 227 -29.87 -57.52 -0.81
N GLU A 228 -30.33 -58.54 -1.53
CA GLU A 228 -29.56 -59.76 -1.78
C GLU A 228 -28.30 -59.47 -2.58
N ASN A 229 -28.39 -58.66 -3.64
CA ASN A 229 -27.20 -58.23 -4.38
C ASN A 229 -26.24 -57.46 -3.50
N VAL A 230 -26.73 -56.48 -2.73
CA VAL A 230 -25.90 -55.72 -1.79
C VAL A 230 -25.19 -56.66 -0.80
N LYS A 231 -25.89 -57.68 -0.28
CA LYS A 231 -25.30 -58.70 0.60
C LYS A 231 -24.19 -59.48 -0.12
N THR A 232 -24.40 -59.91 -1.37
CA THR A 232 -23.38 -60.63 -2.14
C THR A 232 -22.14 -59.75 -2.37
N MET A 233 -22.31 -58.44 -2.57
CA MET A 233 -21.19 -57.50 -2.73
C MET A 233 -20.38 -57.32 -1.45
N VAL A 234 -21.04 -57.22 -0.31
CA VAL A 234 -20.38 -57.10 1.00
C VAL A 234 -19.60 -58.36 1.36
N GLN A 235 -20.13 -59.54 1.03
CA GLN A 235 -19.50 -60.83 1.30
C GLN A 235 -18.26 -61.12 0.45
N LYS A 236 -18.06 -60.41 -0.67
CA LYS A 236 -16.85 -60.55 -1.48
C LYS A 236 -15.63 -60.01 -0.72
N PRO A 237 -14.47 -60.68 -0.83
CA PRO A 237 -13.21 -60.14 -0.32
C PRO A 237 -12.86 -58.83 -1.04
N LEU A 238 -12.30 -57.86 -0.31
CA LEU A 238 -12.00 -56.51 -0.80
C LEU A 238 -11.14 -56.51 -2.08
N THR A 239 -10.20 -57.45 -2.19
CA THR A 239 -9.31 -57.62 -3.35
C THR A 239 -10.08 -58.00 -4.60
N GLN A 240 -11.07 -58.88 -4.48
CA GLN A 240 -11.93 -59.30 -5.59
C GLN A 240 -12.93 -58.21 -5.96
N PHE A 241 -13.50 -57.52 -4.97
CA PHE A 241 -14.42 -56.40 -5.23
C PHE A 241 -13.72 -55.27 -6.00
N SER A 242 -12.50 -54.92 -5.59
CA SER A 242 -11.73 -53.83 -6.21
C SER A 242 -11.22 -54.19 -7.62
N SER A 243 -10.97 -55.47 -7.91
CA SER A 243 -10.57 -55.92 -9.25
C SER A 243 -11.76 -56.02 -10.22
N GLU A 244 -12.96 -56.29 -9.71
CA GLU A 244 -14.18 -56.40 -10.51
C GLU A 244 -14.80 -55.02 -10.83
N TYR A 245 -14.64 -54.03 -9.94
CA TYR A 245 -15.20 -52.68 -10.09
C TYR A 245 -14.13 -51.56 -9.96
N PRO A 246 -12.99 -51.63 -10.66
CA PRO A 246 -11.89 -50.69 -10.45
C PRO A 246 -12.28 -49.25 -10.81
N GLN A 247 -13.07 -49.06 -11.87
CA GLN A 247 -13.53 -47.74 -12.31
C GLN A 247 -14.53 -47.11 -11.35
N ASP A 248 -15.47 -47.90 -10.83
CA ASP A 248 -16.50 -47.40 -9.92
C ASP A 248 -15.90 -47.06 -8.54
N VAL A 249 -14.93 -47.87 -8.06
CA VAL A 249 -14.16 -47.56 -6.84
C VAL A 249 -13.36 -46.26 -7.01
N ALA A 250 -12.66 -46.12 -8.14
CA ALA A 250 -11.90 -44.91 -8.44
C ALA A 250 -12.80 -43.67 -8.58
N ALA A 251 -13.99 -43.80 -9.18
CA ALA A 251 -14.93 -42.70 -9.33
C ALA A 251 -15.39 -42.12 -7.99
N VAL A 252 -15.67 -42.99 -7.00
CA VAL A 252 -16.03 -42.55 -5.65
C VAL A 252 -14.87 -41.86 -4.96
N ALA A 253 -13.67 -42.44 -5.04
CA ALA A 253 -12.46 -41.84 -4.45
C ALA A 253 -12.14 -40.47 -5.07
N ASN A 254 -12.24 -40.35 -6.40
CA ASN A 254 -12.05 -39.08 -7.11
C ASN A 254 -13.13 -38.06 -6.72
N ALA A 255 -14.39 -38.47 -6.59
CA ALA A 255 -15.47 -37.56 -6.19
C ALA A 255 -15.27 -37.00 -4.76
N VAL A 256 -14.75 -37.80 -3.83
CA VAL A 256 -14.34 -37.34 -2.50
C VAL A 256 -13.22 -36.31 -2.62
N ALA A 257 -12.13 -36.66 -3.31
CA ALA A 257 -10.97 -35.77 -3.47
C ALA A 257 -11.34 -34.44 -4.17
N GLU A 258 -12.18 -34.48 -5.19
CA GLU A 258 -12.67 -33.27 -5.86
C GLU A 258 -13.55 -32.41 -4.96
N GLY A 259 -14.38 -33.02 -4.10
CA GLY A 259 -15.22 -32.30 -3.15
C GLY A 259 -14.38 -31.58 -2.09
N GLU A 260 -13.36 -32.26 -1.56
CA GLU A 260 -12.39 -31.67 -0.64
C GLU A 260 -11.63 -30.51 -1.31
N ALA A 261 -11.09 -30.74 -2.51
CA ALA A 261 -10.31 -29.75 -3.23
C ALA A 261 -11.12 -28.50 -3.60
N ALA A 262 -12.39 -28.66 -3.98
CA ALA A 262 -13.27 -27.54 -4.33
C ALA A 262 -13.52 -26.62 -3.12
N GLU A 263 -13.84 -27.18 -1.96
CA GLU A 263 -14.08 -26.41 -0.73
C GLU A 263 -12.80 -25.72 -0.24
N PHE A 264 -11.66 -26.42 -0.27
CA PHE A 264 -10.36 -25.81 0.03
C PHE A 264 -10.06 -24.64 -0.89
N THR A 265 -10.24 -24.81 -2.20
CA THR A 265 -9.96 -23.78 -3.21
C THR A 265 -10.83 -22.54 -2.99
N ALA A 266 -12.11 -22.72 -2.68
CA ALA A 266 -13.04 -21.61 -2.39
C ALA A 266 -12.57 -20.79 -1.17
N LYS A 267 -12.13 -21.44 -0.09
CA LYS A 267 -11.63 -20.76 1.11
C LYS A 267 -10.27 -20.10 0.88
N THR A 268 -9.33 -20.78 0.21
CA THR A 268 -8.02 -20.21 -0.10
C THR A 268 -8.11 -19.01 -1.04
N GLY A 269 -9.04 -19.03 -2.00
CA GLY A 269 -9.30 -17.90 -2.88
C GLY A 269 -9.66 -16.63 -2.11
N LEU A 270 -10.58 -16.72 -1.15
CA LEU A 270 -10.97 -15.59 -0.30
C LEU A 270 -9.80 -15.04 0.54
N LEU A 271 -9.01 -15.94 1.13
CA LEU A 271 -7.84 -15.54 1.91
C LEU A 271 -6.78 -14.88 1.05
N SER A 272 -6.51 -15.41 -0.14
CA SER A 272 -5.53 -14.85 -1.06
C SER A 272 -5.89 -13.41 -1.47
N ASN A 273 -7.16 -13.14 -1.80
CA ASN A 273 -7.62 -11.79 -2.11
C ASN A 273 -7.45 -10.83 -0.92
N THR A 274 -7.78 -11.30 0.28
CA THR A 274 -7.63 -10.51 1.52
C THR A 274 -6.15 -10.22 1.82
N ILE A 275 -5.27 -11.21 1.64
CA ILE A 275 -3.83 -11.05 1.81
C ILE A 275 -3.27 -10.06 0.79
N ILE A 276 -3.66 -10.18 -0.48
CA ILE A 276 -3.24 -9.26 -1.55
C ILE A 276 -3.68 -7.84 -1.22
N ALA A 277 -4.93 -7.62 -0.80
CA ALA A 277 -5.43 -6.30 -0.41
C ALA A 277 -4.64 -5.70 0.77
N SER A 278 -4.30 -6.52 1.77
CA SER A 278 -3.47 -6.11 2.91
C SER A 278 -2.06 -5.68 2.46
N VAL A 279 -1.41 -6.47 1.60
CA VAL A 279 -0.08 -6.17 1.05
C VAL A 279 -0.09 -4.88 0.23
N VAL A 280 -1.10 -4.69 -0.64
CA VAL A 280 -1.28 -3.46 -1.42
C VAL A 280 -1.44 -2.25 -0.50
N THR A 281 -2.23 -2.38 0.57
CA THR A 281 -2.42 -1.30 1.56
C THR A 281 -1.12 -0.91 2.25
N ILE A 282 -0.31 -1.89 2.68
CA ILE A 282 1.01 -1.64 3.29
C ILE A 282 1.95 -0.94 2.30
N LEU A 283 1.98 -1.38 1.03
CA LEU A 283 2.79 -0.75 -0.01
C LEU A 283 2.40 0.72 -0.24
N VAL A 284 1.12 1.04 -0.25
CA VAL A 284 0.63 2.43 -0.38
C VAL A 284 1.10 3.29 0.81
N ILE A 285 0.98 2.79 2.04
CA ILE A 285 1.44 3.51 3.24
C ILE A 285 2.95 3.79 3.18
N VAL A 286 3.75 2.78 2.80
CA VAL A 286 5.21 2.92 2.64
C VAL A 286 5.55 3.95 1.56
N LEU A 287 4.83 3.93 0.43
CA LEU A 287 5.05 4.87 -0.67
C LEU A 287 4.75 6.32 -0.23
N VAL A 288 3.67 6.55 0.51
CA VAL A 288 3.35 7.87 1.09
C VAL A 288 4.44 8.32 2.06
N MET A 289 4.93 7.44 2.95
CA MET A 289 6.02 7.76 3.87
C MET A 289 7.30 8.16 3.12
N VAL A 290 7.64 7.45 2.04
CA VAL A 290 8.81 7.77 1.20
C VAL A 290 8.65 9.12 0.51
N ILE A 291 7.47 9.44 -0.03
CA ILE A 291 7.20 10.74 -0.66
C ILE A 291 7.39 11.87 0.36
N ILE A 292 6.76 11.76 1.54
CA ILE A 292 6.88 12.76 2.61
C ILE A 292 8.35 12.93 3.02
N TYR A 293 9.07 11.82 3.20
CA TYR A 293 10.49 11.83 3.53
C TYR A 293 11.33 12.55 2.46
N LEU A 294 11.11 12.27 1.17
CA LEU A 294 11.83 12.93 0.08
C LEU A 294 11.54 14.44 0.03
N VAL A 295 10.29 14.85 0.24
CA VAL A 295 9.90 16.27 0.29
C VAL A 295 10.60 16.98 1.45
N LEU A 296 10.59 16.40 2.65
CA LEU A 296 11.25 16.96 3.82
C LEU A 296 12.77 17.04 3.64
N ARG A 297 13.38 15.99 3.09
CA ARG A 297 14.82 15.93 2.79
C ARG A 297 15.22 16.98 1.76
N TYR A 298 14.44 17.13 0.70
CA TYR A 298 14.66 18.16 -0.32
C TYR A 298 14.60 19.57 0.27
N ARG A 299 13.59 19.86 1.10
CA ARG A 299 13.46 21.15 1.80
C ARG A 299 14.68 21.45 2.69
N ARG A 300 15.16 20.47 3.47
CA ARG A 300 16.37 20.62 4.32
C ARG A 300 17.59 20.95 3.47
N LYS A 301 17.84 20.23 2.38
CA LYS A 301 19.01 20.43 1.51
C LYS A 301 19.00 21.81 0.85
N LYS A 302 17.84 22.28 0.36
CA LYS A 302 17.70 23.62 -0.23
C LYS A 302 17.98 24.73 0.78
N LYS A 303 17.53 24.57 2.04
CA LYS A 303 17.79 25.53 3.11
C LYS A 303 19.28 25.63 3.45
N MET A 304 19.98 24.50 3.52
CA MET A 304 21.43 24.45 3.75
C MET A 304 22.22 25.14 2.63
N HIS A 305 21.85 24.91 1.37
CA HIS A 305 22.49 25.58 0.23
C HIS A 305 22.33 27.10 0.27
N LYS A 306 21.12 27.60 0.59
CA LYS A 306 20.88 29.03 0.76
C LYS A 306 21.71 29.61 1.90
N LYS A 307 21.76 28.94 3.06
CA LYS A 307 22.58 29.38 4.20
C LYS A 307 24.06 29.51 3.81
N ALA A 308 24.59 28.52 3.07
CA ALA A 308 25.98 28.54 2.59
C ALA A 308 26.28 29.68 1.59
N GLN A 309 25.30 30.07 0.76
CA GLN A 309 25.45 31.21 -0.14
C GLN A 309 25.45 32.54 0.62
N TYR A 310 24.57 32.70 1.61
CA TYR A 310 24.53 33.92 2.43
C TYR A 310 25.78 34.09 3.29
N THR A 311 26.33 33.02 3.89
CA THR A 311 27.59 33.11 4.64
C THR A 311 28.77 33.49 3.75
N LYS A 312 28.80 33.06 2.48
CA LYS A 312 29.83 33.51 1.53
C LYS A 312 29.74 35.00 1.22
N LEU A 313 28.53 35.52 1.00
CA LEU A 313 28.32 36.95 0.72
C LEU A 313 28.59 37.86 1.93
N LEU A 314 28.47 37.35 3.15
CA LEU A 314 28.67 38.11 4.39
C LEU A 314 30.14 38.19 4.81
N ASN A 315 30.96 37.24 4.34
CA ASN A 315 32.41 37.19 4.61
C ASN A 315 33.24 37.85 3.49
N GLN A 316 32.57 38.47 2.50
CA GLN A 316 33.16 39.24 1.42
C GLN A 316 33.02 40.74 1.74
#